data_AF-A0A9D4JLT4-F1
#
_entry.id   AF-A0A9D4JLT4-F1
#
_cell.length_a   1.000
_cell.length_b   1.000
_cell.length_c   1.000
_cell.angle_alpha   90.00
_cell.angle_beta   90.00
_cell.angle_gamma   90.00
#
_symmetry.space_group_name_H-M   'P 1'
#
loop_
_entity.id
_entity.type
_entity.pdbx_description
1 polymer ?
#
loop_
_entity_poly.entity_id
_entity_poly.type
_entity_poly.pdbx_seq_one_letter_code
_entity_poly.pdbx_strand_id
1 'polypeptide(L)'
;MLKVLRAGQRQLFVAYRQRQNQRLDAEEYGPCPYCYGYYPKKILSRHNNNCKFANAAGSRKRLAVESGLLLPKSKQGSTILRRVIESMRNDEISRIVKSDDTILAFREKLCAQWGNDDEQHNDIRQKLKEVARLLKDTRSCSGNVEKSLENFIYPDAFKFITQSRKNVAGFDGNTNTYATPSLALKIGSTLQKCLRILISKGIETNKG
;
A
#
# COMPACT_ATOMS: atom_id res chain seq x y z
N MET A 1 30.38 2.68 7.49
CA MET A 1 29.65 3.49 8.49
C MET A 1 28.35 3.97 7.87
N LEU A 2 27.23 3.34 8.25
CA LEU A 2 25.86 3.73 7.90
C LEU A 2 25.60 5.11 8.51
N LYS A 3 25.08 6.08 7.73
CA LYS A 3 24.68 7.38 8.27
C LYS A 3 23.20 7.32 8.60
N VAL A 4 22.84 7.68 9.83
CA VAL A 4 21.43 7.78 10.25
C VAL A 4 20.93 9.19 9.94
N LEU A 5 19.95 9.32 9.05
CA LEU A 5 19.24 10.58 8.85
C LEU A 5 18.07 10.65 9.85
N ARG A 6 17.92 11.79 10.53
CA ARG A 6 16.83 12.01 11.51
C ARG A 6 15.83 12.99 10.90
N ALA A 7 14.60 12.54 10.70
CA ALA A 7 13.48 13.42 10.37
C ALA A 7 12.42 13.31 11.47
N GLY A 8 12.12 14.42 12.13
CA GLY A 8 10.91 14.60 12.96
C GLY A 8 10.58 13.52 14.00
N GLN A 9 11.58 12.96 14.71
CA GLN A 9 11.53 11.89 15.73
C GLN A 9 11.87 10.44 15.29
N ARG A 10 12.29 10.19 14.04
CA ARG A 10 12.61 8.81 13.58
C ARG A 10 13.99 8.68 12.93
N GLN A 11 14.61 7.52 13.13
CA GLN A 11 15.94 7.16 12.62
C GLN A 11 15.80 6.44 11.26
N LEU A 12 16.43 6.97 10.21
CA LEU A 12 16.49 6.33 8.90
C LEU A 12 17.81 5.59 8.75
N PHE A 13 17.79 4.29 8.47
CA PHE A 13 18.98 3.52 8.13
C PHE A 13 19.34 3.72 6.65
N VAL A 14 20.25 4.67 6.39
CA VAL A 14 20.73 4.93 5.02
C VAL A 14 21.82 3.92 4.66
N ALA A 15 21.49 3.02 3.74
CA ALA A 15 22.43 2.00 3.26
C ALA A 15 23.56 2.58 2.38
N TYR A 16 23.39 3.81 1.87
CA TYR A 16 24.32 4.45 0.94
C TYR A 16 25.07 5.65 1.55
N ARG A 17 26.41 5.60 1.56
CA ARG A 17 27.29 6.70 1.99
C ARG A 17 27.11 7.93 1.08
N GLN A 18 26.75 9.07 1.67
CA GLN A 18 26.85 10.37 1.00
C GLN A 18 28.30 10.62 0.54
N ARG A 19 28.51 11.05 -0.70
CA ARG A 19 29.79 11.65 -1.12
C ARG A 19 30.00 12.94 -0.33
N GLN A 20 31.23 13.24 0.09
CA GLN A 20 31.55 14.38 0.97
C GLN A 20 31.00 15.74 0.48
N ASN A 21 30.77 15.89 -0.84
CA ASN A 21 30.27 17.13 -1.46
C ASN A 21 28.77 17.12 -1.84
N GLN A 22 27.97 16.15 -1.40
CA GLN A 22 26.52 16.14 -1.62
C GLN A 22 25.79 15.90 -0.29
N ARG A 23 25.27 16.98 0.30
CA ARG A 23 24.26 16.92 1.36
C ARG A 23 22.91 16.77 0.66
N LEU A 24 22.35 15.56 0.75
CA LEU A 24 20.98 15.29 0.31
C LEU A 24 20.07 15.34 1.53
N ASP A 25 18.91 15.98 1.38
CA ASP A 25 17.91 16.03 2.43
C ASP A 25 17.21 14.67 2.60
N ALA A 26 16.61 14.42 3.77
CA ALA A 26 15.96 13.13 4.07
C ALA A 26 14.85 12.80 3.07
N GLU A 27 14.17 13.82 2.56
CA GLU A 27 13.09 13.77 1.58
C GLU A 27 13.60 13.35 0.19
N GLU A 28 14.90 13.45 -0.09
CA GLU A 28 15.51 12.97 -1.34
C GLU A 28 15.83 11.47 -1.32
N TYR A 29 15.63 10.80 -0.18
CA TYR A 29 15.76 9.36 -0.07
C TYR A 29 14.40 8.66 -0.24
N GLY A 30 14.46 7.42 -0.71
CA GLY A 30 13.32 6.51 -0.78
C GLY A 30 13.76 5.09 -0.43
N PRO A 31 12.92 4.32 0.27
CA PRO A 31 13.20 2.91 0.55
C PRO A 31 13.07 2.06 -0.71
N CYS A 32 13.96 1.08 -0.87
CA CYS A 32 13.80 0.01 -1.85
C CYS A 32 12.60 -0.88 -1.45
N PRO A 33 11.64 -1.14 -2.35
CA PRO A 33 10.47 -1.96 -2.01
C PRO A 33 10.74 -3.44 -1.72
N TYR A 34 11.99 -3.88 -1.88
CA TYR A 34 12.39 -5.27 -1.77
C TYR A 34 13.32 -5.50 -0.58
N CYS A 35 14.37 -4.68 -0.44
CA CYS A 35 15.33 -4.81 0.67
C CYS A 35 15.09 -3.82 1.81
N TYR A 36 14.15 -2.88 1.65
CA TYR A 36 13.81 -1.82 2.61
C TYR A 36 14.95 -0.84 2.94
N GLY A 37 16.12 -0.98 2.31
CA GLY A 37 17.23 -0.04 2.42
C GLY A 37 16.89 1.33 1.80
N TYR A 38 17.32 2.42 2.45
CA TYR A 38 17.12 3.77 1.95
C TYR A 38 18.25 4.18 0.99
N TYR A 39 17.85 4.65 -0.20
CA TYR A 39 18.75 5.14 -1.25
C TYR A 39 18.28 6.50 -1.76
N PRO A 40 19.18 7.37 -2.26
CA PRO A 40 18.77 8.57 -2.99
C PRO A 40 17.83 8.20 -4.14
N LYS A 41 16.71 8.91 -4.27
CA LYS A 41 15.69 8.68 -5.31
C LYS A 41 16.30 8.64 -6.71
N LYS A 42 17.33 9.46 -6.97
CA LYS A 42 18.09 9.52 -8.23
C LYS A 42 18.78 8.19 -8.59
N ILE A 43 19.25 7.42 -7.60
CA ILE A 43 19.94 6.13 -7.82
C ILE A 43 19.10 4.91 -7.44
N LEU A 44 17.92 5.10 -6.85
CA LEU A 44 17.05 4.02 -6.39
C LEU A 44 16.68 3.05 -7.53
N SER A 45 16.43 3.56 -8.74
CA SER A 45 16.18 2.73 -9.93
C SER A 45 17.39 1.88 -10.31
N ARG A 46 18.61 2.42 -10.20
CA ARG A 46 19.84 1.69 -10.49
C ARG A 46 20.10 0.63 -9.42
N HIS A 47 19.83 0.95 -8.15
CA HIS A 47 19.86 -0.04 -7.08
C HIS A 47 18.87 -1.17 -7.35
N ASN A 48 17.62 -0.85 -7.70
CA ASN A 48 16.57 -1.85 -7.92
C ASN A 48 16.97 -2.91 -8.94
N ASN A 49 17.63 -2.51 -10.03
CA ASN A 49 18.09 -3.42 -11.08
C ASN A 49 19.16 -4.42 -10.59
N ASN A 50 19.91 -4.06 -9.54
CA ASN A 50 20.97 -4.87 -8.94
C ASN A 50 20.60 -5.35 -7.54
N CYS A 51 19.34 -5.16 -7.12
CA CYS A 51 18.91 -5.51 -5.78
C CYS A 51 18.79 -7.03 -5.71
N LYS A 52 19.58 -7.64 -4.83
CA LYS A 52 19.57 -9.11 -4.62
C LYS A 52 18.20 -9.66 -4.21
N PHE A 53 17.31 -8.80 -3.71
CA PHE A 53 15.96 -9.14 -3.25
C PHE A 53 14.87 -8.77 -4.27
N ALA A 54 15.21 -8.13 -5.40
CA ALA A 54 14.24 -7.78 -6.42
C ALA A 54 14.00 -8.96 -7.37
N ASN A 55 12.73 -9.32 -7.55
CA ASN A 55 12.35 -10.45 -8.41
C ASN A 55 12.19 -10.06 -9.90
N ALA A 56 12.21 -8.76 -10.22
CA ALA A 56 12.21 -8.25 -11.59
C ALA A 56 12.59 -6.75 -11.64
N ALA A 57 13.15 -6.30 -12.76
CA ALA A 57 13.34 -4.87 -13.05
C ALA A 57 11.97 -4.22 -13.31
N GLY A 58 11.45 -3.46 -12.34
CA GLY A 58 10.24 -2.67 -12.50
C GLY A 58 10.50 -1.32 -13.18
N SER A 59 9.49 -0.75 -13.83
CA SER A 59 9.60 0.60 -14.40
C SER A 59 9.88 1.65 -13.32
N ARG A 60 10.57 2.74 -13.67
CA ARG A 60 10.88 3.84 -12.73
C ARG A 60 9.62 4.41 -12.07
N LYS A 61 8.51 4.54 -12.83
CA LYS A 61 7.22 5.01 -12.31
C LYS A 61 6.66 4.07 -11.25
N ARG A 62 6.67 2.76 -11.52
CA ARG A 62 6.20 1.75 -10.56
C ARG A 62 7.05 1.74 -9.28
N LEU A 63 8.37 1.81 -9.43
CA LEU A 63 9.30 1.86 -8.30
C LEU A 63 9.06 3.08 -7.40
N ALA A 64 8.83 4.26 -8.00
CA ALA A 64 8.54 5.48 -7.25
C ALA A 64 7.25 5.34 -6.42
N VAL A 65 6.20 4.74 -7.00
CA VAL A 65 4.94 4.48 -6.30
C VAL A 65 5.14 3.51 -5.14
N GLU A 66 5.78 2.36 -5.37
CA GLU A 66 6.01 1.34 -4.35
C GLU A 66 6.93 1.83 -3.22
N SER A 67 7.94 2.64 -3.55
CA SER A 67 8.82 3.28 -2.56
C SER A 67 8.05 4.30 -1.72
N GLY A 68 7.17 5.11 -2.34
CA GLY A 68 6.35 6.09 -1.63
C GLY A 68 5.33 5.49 -0.66
N LEU A 69 4.84 4.27 -0.95
CA LEU A 69 3.94 3.53 -0.04
C LEU A 69 4.63 3.12 1.27
N LEU A 70 5.96 2.99 1.25
CA LEU A 70 6.81 2.59 2.38
C LEU A 70 7.40 3.78 3.16
N LEU A 71 7.15 5.01 2.72
CA LEU A 71 7.53 6.20 3.48
C LEU A 71 6.53 6.44 4.62
N PRO A 72 6.87 7.21 5.66
CA PRO A 72 5.90 7.63 6.67
C PRO A 72 4.75 8.47 6.10
N LYS A 73 3.66 8.60 6.87
CA LYS A 73 2.51 9.45 6.51
C LYS A 73 2.94 10.92 6.41
N SER A 74 2.65 11.58 5.29
CA SER A 74 2.76 13.04 5.20
C SER A 74 1.60 13.68 5.98
N LYS A 75 1.85 14.73 6.75
CA LYS A 75 0.81 15.47 7.50
C LYS A 75 -0.15 16.29 6.61
N GLN A 76 0.00 16.20 5.29
CA GLN A 76 -0.79 16.96 4.33
C GLN A 76 -1.92 16.10 3.78
N GLY A 77 -3.16 16.59 3.88
CA GLY A 77 -4.25 16.06 3.05
C GLY A 77 -5.67 16.03 3.65
N SER A 78 -6.00 16.68 4.75
CA SER A 78 -7.35 16.57 5.34
C SER A 78 -8.48 17.00 4.38
N THR A 79 -8.24 18.01 3.53
CA THR A 79 -9.23 18.53 2.58
C THR A 79 -9.45 17.60 1.39
N ILE A 80 -8.39 17.09 0.77
CA ILE A 80 -8.47 16.13 -0.34
C ILE A 80 -9.10 14.82 0.15
N LEU A 81 -8.69 14.35 1.33
CA LEU A 81 -9.27 13.15 1.95
C LEU A 81 -10.78 13.30 2.15
N ARG A 82 -11.24 14.47 2.61
CA ARG A 82 -12.67 14.77 2.75
C ARG A 82 -13.38 14.71 1.41
N ARG A 83 -12.90 15.40 0.38
CA ARG A 83 -13.51 15.41 -0.96
C ARG A 83 -13.67 14.01 -1.57
N VAL A 84 -12.64 13.17 -1.45
CA VAL A 84 -12.69 11.79 -1.96
C VAL A 84 -13.76 10.97 -1.27
N ILE A 85 -14.03 11.22 0.02
CA ILE A 85 -14.96 10.45 0.85
C ILE A 85 -16.39 11.00 0.81
N GLU A 86 -16.58 12.31 0.75
CA GLU A 86 -17.91 12.96 0.75
C GLU A 86 -18.76 12.54 -0.45
N SER A 87 -18.12 12.29 -1.59
CA SER A 87 -18.82 11.82 -2.79
C SER A 87 -19.12 10.30 -2.80
N MET A 88 -18.75 9.58 -1.74
CA MET A 88 -19.08 8.15 -1.62
C MET A 88 -20.49 7.99 -1.05
N ARG A 89 -21.28 7.08 -1.65
CA ARG A 89 -22.60 6.71 -1.14
C ARG A 89 -22.51 6.24 0.32
N ASN A 90 -23.46 6.60 1.17
CA ASN A 90 -23.48 6.15 2.56
C ASN A 90 -23.97 4.69 2.68
N ASP A 91 -23.19 3.74 2.20
CA ASP A 91 -23.44 2.31 2.27
C ASP A 91 -22.44 1.60 3.19
N GLU A 92 -22.65 0.30 3.41
CA GLU A 92 -21.77 -0.54 4.22
C GLU A 92 -20.32 -0.53 3.73
N ILE A 93 -20.10 -0.51 2.41
CA ILE A 93 -18.76 -0.42 1.82
C ILE A 93 -18.08 0.87 2.26
N SER A 94 -18.79 1.99 2.20
CA SER A 94 -18.24 3.29 2.61
C SER A 94 -18.04 3.39 4.12
N ARG A 95 -18.85 2.70 4.93
CA ARG A 95 -18.61 2.53 6.37
C ARG A 95 -17.31 1.77 6.64
N ILE A 96 -17.06 0.67 5.92
CA ILE A 96 -15.80 -0.09 6.02
C ILE A 96 -14.60 0.79 5.64
N VAL A 97 -14.70 1.54 4.53
CA VAL A 97 -13.63 2.47 4.10
C VAL A 97 -13.32 3.55 5.15
N LYS A 98 -14.32 3.98 5.92
CA LYS A 98 -14.20 5.01 6.95
C LYS A 98 -13.71 4.49 8.32
N SER A 99 -13.72 3.17 8.54
CA SER A 99 -13.46 2.56 9.86
C SER A 99 -12.26 1.63 9.90
N ASP A 100 -11.90 0.96 8.80
CA ASP A 100 -10.75 0.05 8.79
C ASP A 100 -9.43 0.81 8.70
N ASP A 101 -8.57 0.67 9.72
CA ASP A 101 -7.28 1.38 9.83
C ASP A 101 -6.35 1.16 8.63
N THR A 102 -6.34 -0.05 8.06
CA THR A 102 -5.50 -0.36 6.89
C THR A 102 -6.01 0.38 5.66
N ILE A 103 -7.32 0.38 5.44
CA ILE A 103 -7.95 1.08 4.32
C ILE A 103 -7.81 2.60 4.50
N LEU A 104 -7.92 3.12 5.72
CA LEU A 104 -7.69 4.53 6.03
C LEU A 104 -6.25 4.95 5.69
N ALA A 105 -5.26 4.15 6.08
CA ALA A 105 -3.86 4.40 5.73
C ALA A 105 -3.62 4.29 4.21
N PHE A 106 -4.28 3.34 3.54
CA PHE A 106 -4.23 3.21 2.09
C PHE A 106 -4.81 4.44 1.37
N ARG A 107 -5.95 4.93 1.83
CA ARG A 107 -6.57 6.18 1.33
C ARG A 107 -5.62 7.37 1.46
N GLU A 108 -5.03 7.57 2.63
CA GLU A 108 -4.07 8.65 2.88
C GLU A 108 -2.92 8.61 1.89
N LYS A 109 -2.35 7.43 1.64
CA LYS A 109 -1.28 7.24 0.67
C LYS A 109 -1.68 7.54 -0.76
N LEU A 110 -2.85 7.06 -1.18
CA LEU A 110 -3.37 7.34 -2.52
C LEU A 110 -3.62 8.83 -2.74
N CYS A 111 -4.20 9.52 -1.75
CA CYS A 111 -4.47 10.95 -1.84
C CYS A 111 -3.18 11.78 -1.84
N ALA A 112 -2.18 11.40 -1.05
CA ALA A 112 -0.88 12.07 -1.08
C ALA A 112 -0.15 11.90 -2.43
N GLN A 113 -0.34 10.77 -3.12
CA GLN A 113 0.32 10.49 -4.40
C GLN A 113 -0.41 11.10 -5.60
N TRP A 114 -1.74 11.03 -5.62
CA TRP A 114 -2.56 11.32 -6.80
C TRP A 114 -3.75 12.23 -6.53
N GLY A 115 -3.98 12.65 -5.28
CA GLY A 115 -5.20 13.37 -4.90
C GLY A 115 -5.26 14.83 -5.34
N ASN A 116 -4.16 15.41 -5.83
CA ASN A 116 -4.17 16.75 -6.43
C ASN A 116 -4.78 16.78 -7.84
N ASP A 117 -4.97 15.60 -8.45
CA ASP A 117 -5.61 15.45 -9.74
C ASP A 117 -7.04 14.95 -9.53
N ASP A 118 -8.02 15.82 -9.80
CA ASP A 118 -9.45 15.53 -9.58
C ASP A 118 -9.94 14.36 -10.44
N GLU A 119 -9.34 14.11 -11.62
CA GLU A 119 -9.67 12.96 -12.46
C GLU A 119 -9.34 11.63 -11.75
N GLN A 120 -8.31 11.63 -10.90
CA GLN A 120 -7.87 10.45 -10.15
C GLN A 120 -8.79 10.12 -8.97
N HIS A 121 -9.67 11.04 -8.54
CA HIS A 121 -10.50 10.82 -7.35
C HIS A 121 -11.47 9.65 -7.55
N ASN A 122 -12.00 9.47 -8.76
CA ASN A 122 -12.85 8.31 -9.09
C ASN A 122 -12.07 7.00 -8.97
N ASP A 123 -10.85 6.96 -9.49
CA ASP A 123 -9.97 5.80 -9.40
C ASP A 123 -9.56 5.48 -7.97
N ILE A 124 -9.29 6.50 -7.15
CA ILE A 124 -9.00 6.35 -5.73
C ILE A 124 -10.21 5.73 -5.04
N ARG A 125 -11.41 6.30 -5.21
CA ARG A 125 -12.66 5.76 -4.64
C ARG A 125 -12.89 4.32 -5.05
N GLN A 126 -12.67 3.98 -6.32
CA GLN A 126 -12.87 2.62 -6.81
C GLN A 126 -11.91 1.64 -6.13
N LYS A 127 -10.61 1.99 -6.02
CA LYS A 127 -9.62 1.17 -5.29
C LYS A 127 -10.01 0.95 -3.83
N LEU A 128 -10.51 1.99 -3.14
CA LEU A 128 -10.98 1.85 -1.76
C LEU A 128 -12.19 0.92 -1.66
N LYS A 129 -13.17 1.06 -2.56
CA LYS A 129 -14.35 0.20 -2.61
C LYS A 129 -14.00 -1.26 -2.93
N GLU A 130 -13.03 -1.50 -3.80
CA GLU A 130 -12.53 -2.85 -4.11
C GLU A 130 -11.98 -3.55 -2.85
N VAL A 131 -11.14 -2.86 -2.08
CA VAL A 131 -10.59 -3.42 -0.83
C VAL A 131 -11.67 -3.61 0.23
N ALA A 132 -12.60 -2.66 0.36
CA ALA A 132 -13.70 -2.79 1.32
C ALA A 132 -14.67 -3.93 0.96
N ARG A 133 -14.95 -4.15 -0.33
CA ARG A 133 -15.74 -5.31 -0.79
C ARG A 133 -15.04 -6.63 -0.49
N LEU A 134 -13.73 -6.69 -0.75
CA LEU A 134 -12.91 -7.85 -0.39
C LEU A 134 -12.97 -8.12 1.12
N LEU A 135 -12.79 -7.09 1.96
CA LEU A 135 -12.82 -7.23 3.41
C LEU A 135 -14.19 -7.71 3.89
N LYS A 136 -15.28 -7.15 3.34
CA LYS A 136 -16.64 -7.58 3.66
C LYS A 136 -16.82 -9.07 3.42
N ASP A 137 -16.47 -9.54 2.22
CA ASP A 137 -16.65 -10.95 1.87
C ASP A 137 -15.67 -11.87 2.64
N THR A 138 -14.47 -11.40 2.96
CA THR A 138 -13.50 -12.10 3.83
C THR A 138 -14.03 -12.27 5.25
N ARG A 139 -14.70 -11.24 5.80
CA ARG A 139 -15.37 -11.30 7.11
C ARG A 139 -16.48 -12.35 7.11
N SER A 140 -17.29 -12.40 6.04
CA SER A 140 -18.31 -13.44 5.87
C SER A 140 -17.69 -14.85 5.79
N CYS A 141 -16.63 -15.03 4.99
CA CYS A 141 -15.95 -16.33 4.85
C CYS A 141 -15.30 -16.83 6.15
N SER A 142 -14.87 -15.91 7.02
CA SER A 142 -14.20 -16.24 8.28
C SER A 142 -15.14 -16.33 9.48
N GLY A 143 -16.41 -15.92 9.32
CA GLY A 143 -17.38 -15.83 10.41
C GLY A 143 -17.06 -14.72 11.43
N ASN A 144 -16.18 -13.77 11.12
CA ASN A 144 -15.78 -12.71 12.05
C ASN A 144 -15.93 -11.32 11.41
N VAL A 145 -17.00 -10.62 11.78
CA VAL A 145 -17.44 -9.36 11.17
C VAL A 145 -16.58 -8.15 11.61
N GLU A 146 -15.95 -8.24 12.78
CA GLU A 146 -15.22 -7.12 13.39
C GLU A 146 -13.73 -7.08 13.03
N LYS A 147 -13.18 -8.17 12.47
CA LYS A 147 -11.76 -8.23 12.11
C LYS A 147 -11.39 -7.16 11.08
N SER A 148 -10.31 -6.43 11.35
CA SER A 148 -9.69 -5.52 10.38
C SER A 148 -8.99 -6.29 9.26
N LEU A 149 -8.69 -5.61 8.16
CA LEU A 149 -7.92 -6.19 7.06
C LEU A 149 -6.54 -6.70 7.51
N GLU A 150 -5.90 -6.00 8.47
CA GLU A 150 -4.60 -6.37 9.05
C GLU A 150 -4.63 -7.80 9.63
N ASN A 151 -5.73 -8.19 10.27
CA ASN A 151 -5.87 -9.52 10.88
C ASN A 151 -5.95 -10.67 9.88
N PHE A 152 -6.34 -10.39 8.62
CA PHE A 152 -6.48 -11.41 7.58
C PHE A 152 -5.24 -11.59 6.72
N ILE A 153 -4.22 -10.76 6.93
CA ILE A 153 -2.98 -10.77 6.15
C ILE A 153 -1.98 -11.80 6.68
N TYR A 154 -2.13 -12.23 7.94
CA TYR A 154 -1.31 -13.29 8.51
C TYR A 154 -1.56 -14.64 7.82
N PRO A 155 -0.53 -15.50 7.67
CA PRO A 155 -0.63 -16.76 6.93
C PRO A 155 -1.84 -17.62 7.29
N ASP A 156 -2.15 -17.74 8.58
CA ASP A 156 -3.25 -18.58 9.09
C ASP A 156 -4.63 -18.12 8.63
N ALA A 157 -4.80 -16.82 8.39
CA ALA A 157 -6.04 -16.19 7.97
C ALA A 157 -6.06 -15.85 6.47
N PHE A 158 -4.91 -15.88 5.79
CA PHE A 158 -4.77 -15.47 4.38
C PHE A 158 -5.58 -16.33 3.40
N LYS A 159 -5.91 -17.57 3.79
CA LYS A 159 -6.82 -18.44 3.03
C LYS A 159 -8.19 -17.80 2.80
N PHE A 160 -8.70 -17.02 3.76
CA PHE A 160 -9.98 -16.33 3.63
C PHE A 160 -9.93 -15.20 2.61
N ILE A 161 -8.81 -14.46 2.55
CA ILE A 161 -8.57 -13.45 1.50
C ILE A 161 -8.51 -14.09 0.12
N THR A 162 -7.83 -15.24 0.01
CA THR A 162 -7.72 -15.96 -1.26
C THR A 162 -9.08 -16.46 -1.73
N GLN A 163 -9.88 -17.02 -0.84
CA GLN A 163 -11.25 -17.43 -1.15
C GLN A 163 -12.12 -16.21 -1.52
N SER A 164 -12.01 -15.13 -0.76
CA SER A 164 -12.81 -13.94 -1.00
C SER A 164 -12.50 -13.28 -2.36
N ARG A 165 -11.22 -13.25 -2.73
CA ARG A 165 -10.79 -12.81 -4.07
C ARG A 165 -11.44 -13.64 -5.18
N LYS A 166 -11.59 -14.95 -4.99
CA LYS A 166 -12.29 -15.83 -5.93
C LYS A 166 -13.77 -15.47 -6.02
N ASN A 167 -14.44 -15.36 -4.88
CA ASN A 167 -15.86 -15.02 -4.81
C ASN A 167 -16.16 -13.68 -5.49
N VAL A 168 -15.42 -12.63 -5.14
CA VAL A 168 -15.62 -11.27 -5.68
C VAL A 168 -15.37 -11.21 -7.19
N ALA A 169 -14.49 -12.06 -7.72
CA ALA A 169 -14.22 -12.16 -9.16
C ALA A 169 -15.16 -13.13 -9.91
N GLY A 170 -16.14 -13.72 -9.22
CA GLY A 170 -17.10 -14.66 -9.80
C GLY A 170 -16.44 -15.95 -10.25
N PHE A 171 -15.55 -16.51 -9.43
CA PHE A 171 -14.96 -17.82 -9.70
C PHE A 171 -16.01 -18.93 -9.60
N ASP A 172 -16.07 -19.77 -10.63
CA ASP A 172 -16.88 -20.99 -10.65
C ASP A 172 -15.96 -22.21 -10.44
N GLY A 173 -16.21 -22.95 -9.36
CA GLY A 173 -15.44 -24.15 -9.02
C GLY A 173 -15.68 -25.34 -9.95
N ASN A 174 -16.82 -25.37 -10.66
CA ASN A 174 -17.16 -26.46 -11.57
C ASN A 174 -16.42 -26.32 -12.91
N THR A 175 -16.35 -25.11 -13.44
CA THR A 175 -15.67 -24.81 -14.71
C THR A 175 -14.23 -24.34 -14.54
N ASN A 176 -13.81 -24.04 -13.30
CA ASN A 176 -12.50 -23.46 -12.97
C ASN A 176 -12.23 -22.13 -13.73
N THR A 177 -13.29 -21.34 -13.95
CA THR A 177 -13.21 -20.06 -14.66
C THR A 177 -13.61 -18.89 -13.76
N TYR A 178 -13.19 -17.67 -14.14
CA TYR A 178 -13.61 -16.44 -13.48
C TYR A 178 -14.55 -15.66 -14.39
N ALA A 179 -15.67 -15.18 -13.86
CA ALA A 179 -16.55 -14.27 -14.59
C ALA A 179 -15.83 -12.95 -14.94
N THR A 180 -14.93 -12.46 -14.08
CA THR A 180 -14.11 -11.28 -14.36
C THR A 180 -12.66 -11.49 -13.91
N PRO A 181 -11.82 -12.16 -14.74
CA PRO A 181 -10.43 -12.45 -14.39
C PRO A 181 -9.61 -11.18 -14.12
N SER A 182 -9.89 -10.09 -14.84
CA SER A 182 -9.23 -8.80 -14.66
C SER A 182 -9.48 -8.20 -13.27
N LEU A 183 -10.65 -8.44 -12.68
CA LEU A 183 -10.98 -8.01 -11.32
C LEU A 183 -10.16 -8.77 -10.29
N ALA A 184 -9.98 -10.09 -10.47
CA ALA A 184 -9.10 -10.87 -9.60
C ALA A 184 -7.66 -10.31 -9.62
N LEU A 185 -7.14 -9.94 -10.80
CA LEU A 185 -5.80 -9.33 -10.91
C LEU A 185 -5.73 -7.95 -10.25
N LYS A 186 -6.75 -7.10 -10.46
CA LYS A 186 -6.84 -5.76 -9.84
C LYS A 186 -6.85 -5.85 -8.31
N ILE A 187 -7.67 -6.73 -7.74
CA ILE A 187 -7.75 -6.95 -6.29
C ILE A 187 -6.40 -7.39 -5.73
N GLY A 188 -5.71 -8.33 -6.40
CA GLY A 188 -4.38 -8.79 -5.97
C GLY A 188 -3.36 -7.65 -5.94
N SER A 189 -3.32 -6.82 -6.98
CA SER A 189 -2.43 -5.66 -7.07
C SER A 189 -2.74 -4.60 -6.00
N THR A 190 -4.03 -4.31 -5.76
CA THR A 190 -4.46 -3.35 -4.75
C THR A 190 -4.16 -3.85 -3.33
N LEU A 191 -4.37 -5.13 -3.06
CA LEU A 191 -4.04 -5.76 -1.78
C LEU A 191 -2.54 -5.72 -1.51
N GLN A 192 -1.69 -6.00 -2.52
CA GLN A 192 -0.23 -5.86 -2.38
C GLN A 192 0.19 -4.45 -1.94
N LYS A 193 -0.50 -3.39 -2.40
CA LYS A 193 -0.23 -2.03 -1.94
C LYS A 193 -0.62 -1.84 -0.47
N CYS A 194 -1.73 -2.42 -0.04
CA CYS A 194 -2.13 -2.41 1.38
C CYS A 194 -1.10 -3.15 2.25
N LEU A 195 -0.60 -4.30 1.79
CA LEU A 195 0.48 -5.05 2.46
C LEU A 195 1.73 -4.19 2.64
N ARG A 196 2.14 -3.46 1.59
CA ARG A 196 3.31 -2.56 1.68
C ARG A 196 3.11 -1.48 2.75
N ILE A 197 1.90 -0.94 2.91
CA ILE A 197 1.61 0.05 3.95
C ILE A 197 1.71 -0.56 5.35
N LEU A 198 1.24 -1.79 5.53
CA LEU A 198 1.38 -2.49 6.81
C LEU A 198 2.83 -2.83 7.12
N ILE A 199 3.62 -3.21 6.12
CA ILE A 199 5.08 -3.37 6.26
C ILE A 199 5.72 -2.05 6.67
N SER A 200 5.32 -0.92 6.07
CA SER A 200 5.77 0.42 6.48
C SER A 200 5.49 0.67 7.97
N LYS A 201 4.26 0.39 8.43
CA LYS A 201 3.85 0.51 9.83
C LYS A 201 4.69 -0.39 10.73
N GLY A 202 4.95 -1.64 10.32
CA GLY A 202 5.79 -2.59 11.04
C GLY A 202 7.25 -2.12 11.16
N ILE A 203 7.85 -1.63 10.08
CA ILE A 203 9.22 -1.07 10.11
C ILE A 203 9.30 0.14 11.04
N GLU A 204 8.24 0.94 11.12
CA GLU A 204 8.15 2.08 12.02
C GLU A 204 8.02 1.70 13.49
N THR A 205 7.32 0.60 13.80
CA THR A 205 7.05 0.14 15.19
C THR A 205 8.11 -0.81 15.72
N ASN A 206 8.83 -1.54 14.87
CA ASN A 206 9.86 -2.51 15.26
C ASN A 206 11.18 -1.82 15.65
N LYS A 207 11.08 -0.92 16.63
CA LYS A 207 12.19 -0.46 17.47
C LYS A 207 12.17 -1.31 18.74
N GLY A 208 12.67 -2.53 18.62
CA GLY A 208 13.05 -3.42 19.71
C GLY A 208 14.42 -3.98 19.41
#